data_AF-U7D4M2-F1
#
_entry.id   AF-U7D4M2-F1
#
_cell.length_a   1.000
_cell.length_b   1.000
_cell.length_c   1.000
_cell.angle_alpha   90.00
_cell.angle_beta   90.00
_cell.angle_gamma   90.00
#
_symmetry.space_group_name_H-M   'P 1'
#
loop_
_entity.id
_entity.type
_entity.pdbx_description
1 polymer ?
#
loop_
_entity_poly.entity_id
_entity_poly.type
_entity_poly.pdbx_seq_one_letter_code
_entity_poly.pdbx_strand_id
1 'polypeptide(L)' 'MDNMAQLTEIKKYQLFLSRFQNKTVDLNTAAFLWIRQYARAWRHTHPDDA' A
#
# COMPACT_ATOMS: atom_id res chain seq x y z
N MET A 1 0.43 13.93 -5.67
CA MET A 1 0.27 12.56 -6.19
C MET A 1 -1.21 12.37 -6.46
N ASP A 2 -1.60 11.97 -7.67
CA ASP A 2 -3.00 11.91 -8.09
C ASP A 2 -3.78 10.78 -7.37
N ASN A 3 -5.01 11.06 -6.91
CA ASN A 3 -5.85 10.09 -6.18
C ASN A 3 -6.16 8.83 -7.02
N MET A 4 -6.30 8.95 -8.34
CA MET A 4 -6.56 7.81 -9.23
C MET A 4 -5.31 6.94 -9.39
N ALA A 5 -4.12 7.54 -9.37
CA ALA A 5 -2.87 6.80 -9.39
C ALA A 5 -2.69 5.98 -8.10
N GLN A 6 -2.97 6.56 -6.93
CA GLN A 6 -2.90 5.84 -5.65
C GLN A 6 -3.88 4.66 -5.58
N LEU A 7 -5.13 4.86 -6.03
CA LEU A 7 -6.11 3.78 -6.07
C LEU A 7 -5.66 2.62 -6.97
N THR A 8 -4.99 2.93 -8.09
CA THR A 8 -4.46 1.92 -9.01
C THR A 8 -3.33 1.10 -8.36
N GLU A 9 -2.42 1.75 -7.63
CA GLU A 9 -1.35 1.07 -6.90
C GLU A 9 -1.89 0.20 -5.76
N ILE A 10 -2.90 0.68 -5.03
CA ILE A 10 -3.57 -0.11 -3.99
C ILE A 10 -4.22 -1.38 -4.58
N LYS A 11 -4.87 -1.28 -5.75
CA LYS A 11 -5.46 -2.45 -6.43
C LYS A 11 -4.40 -3.46 -6.90
N LYS A 12 -3.27 -2.98 -7.43
CA LYS A 12 -2.12 -3.85 -7.77
C LYS A 12 -1.59 -4.55 -6.53
N TYR A 13 -1.49 -3.82 -5.42
CA TYR A 13 -1.03 -4.35 -4.14
C TYR A 13 -2.01 -5.38 -3.54
N GLN A 14 -3.31 -5.15 -3.66
CA GLN A 14 -4.35 -6.10 -3.29
C GLN A 14 -4.21 -7.42 -4.06
N LEU A 15 -4.01 -7.36 -5.38
CA LEU A 15 -3.80 -8.55 -6.22
C LEU A 15 -2.53 -9.30 -5.81
N PHE A 16 -1.44 -8.57 -5.55
CA PHE A 16 -0.20 -9.15 -5.06
C PHE A 16 -0.39 -9.88 -3.73
N LEU A 17 -0.98 -9.22 -2.73
CA LEU A 17 -1.25 -9.82 -1.42
C LEU A 17 -2.18 -11.03 -1.52
N SER A 18 -3.18 -10.95 -2.39
CA SER A 18 -4.14 -12.03 -2.56
C SER A 18 -3.49 -13.27 -3.17
N ARG A 19 -2.59 -13.08 -4.15
CA ARG A 19 -1.79 -14.17 -4.73
C ARG A 19 -0.80 -14.74 -3.72
N PHE A 20 -0.11 -13.87 -2.98
CA PHE A 20 0.89 -14.29 -1.99
C PHE A 20 0.27 -15.11 -0.84
N GLN A 21 -0.90 -14.72 -0.36
CA GLN A 21 -1.60 -15.41 0.74
C GLN A 21 -2.57 -16.49 0.25
N ASN A 22 -2.66 -16.70 -1.06
CA ASN A 22 -3.62 -17.59 -1.72
C ASN A 22 -5.07 -17.43 -1.22
N LYS A 23 -5.46 -16.19 -0.90
CA LYS A 23 -6.80 -15.82 -0.40
C LYS A 23 -7.17 -14.44 -0.90
N THR A 24 -8.45 -14.16 -1.05
CA THR A 24 -8.90 -12.81 -1.41
C THR A 24 -8.64 -11.84 -0.26
N VAL A 25 -7.83 -10.82 -0.52
CA VAL A 25 -7.64 -9.69 0.41
C VAL A 25 -8.59 -8.58 -0.01
N ASP A 26 -9.34 -8.03 0.95
CA ASP A 26 -10.24 -6.93 0.67
C ASP A 26 -9.47 -5.63 0.39
N LEU A 27 -10.11 -4.72 -0.35
CA LEU A 27 -9.48 -3.48 -0.79
C LEU A 27 -9.11 -2.56 0.38
N ASN A 28 -9.88 -2.56 1.48
CA ASN A 28 -9.61 -1.71 2.64
C ASN A 28 -8.37 -2.19 3.40
N THR A 29 -8.24 -3.50 3.61
CA THR A 29 -7.05 -4.11 4.20
C THR A 29 -5.82 -3.85 3.34
N ALA A 30 -5.94 -4.01 2.02
CA ALA A 30 -4.84 -3.71 1.10
C ALA A 30 -4.44 -2.22 1.15
N ALA A 31 -5.41 -1.30 1.17
CA ALA A 31 -5.16 0.14 1.30
C ALA A 31 -4.44 0.48 2.61
N PHE A 32 -4.92 -0.06 3.73
CA PHE A 32 -4.32 0.17 5.05
C PHE A 32 -2.87 -0.31 5.11
N LEU A 33 -2.60 -1.52 4.61
CA LEU A 33 -1.25 -2.07 4.56
C LEU A 33 -0.34 -1.26 3.61
N TRP A 34 -0.88 -0.84 2.46
CA TRP A 34 -0.15 -0.03 1.49
C TRP A 34 0.27 1.32 2.07
N ILE A 35 -0.65 2.05 2.72
CA ILE A 35 -0.36 3.34 3.38
C ILE A 35 0.70 3.15 4.47
N ARG A 36 0.57 2.11 5.29
CA ARG A 36 1.53 1.84 6.38
C ARG A 36 2.94 1.57 5.84
N GLN A 37 3.05 0.82 4.74
CA GLN A 37 4.32 0.54 4.08
C GLN A 37 4.89 1.80 3.43
N TYR A 38 4.05 2.59 2.75
CA TYR A 38 4.45 3.87 2.17
C TYR A 38 4.99 4.84 3.24
N ALA A 39 4.28 4.99 4.36
CA ALA A 39 4.72 5.83 5.48
C ALA A 39 6.03 5.33 6.12
N ARG A 40 6.25 4.01 6.15
CA ARG A 40 7.52 3.43 6.63
C ARG A 40 8.66 3.73 5.67
N ALA A 41 8.46 3.55 4.36
CA ALA A 41 9.45 3.86 3.34
C ALA A 41 9.78 5.36 3.32
N TRP A 42 8.76 6.21 3.45
CA TRP A 42 8.91 7.66 3.51
C TRP A 42 9.73 8.11 4.73
N ARG A 43 9.47 7.57 5.92
CA ARG A 43 10.28 7.85 7.12
C ARG A 43 11.74 7.39 6.98
N HIS A 44 11.99 6.34 6.19
CA HIS A 44 13.36 5.89 5.96
C HIS A 44 14.12 6.84 5.02
N THR A 45 13.43 7.47 4.08
CA THR A 45 14.01 8.46 3.16
C THR A 45 14.02 9.88 3.72
N HIS A 46 13.17 10.18 4.70
CA HIS A 46 13.06 11.48 5.39
C HIS A 46 13.13 11.26 6.91
N PRO A 47 14.31 10.91 7.45
CA PRO A 47 14.46 10.61 8.87
C PRO A 47 14.28 11.83 9.79
N ASP A 48 14.48 13.04 9.28
CA ASP A 48 14.41 14.31 10.04
C ASP A 48 13.01 14.96 10.06
N ASP A 49 12.05 14.47 9.26
CA ASP A 49 10.66 14.96 9.23
C ASP A 49 9.71 14.10 10.10
N ALA A 50 10.26 13.25 10.98
CA ALA A 50 9.54 12.23 11.75
C ALA A 50 9.27 12.61 13.21
#